data_AF-A0A8C2LD84-F1
#
_entry.id   AF-A0A8C2LD84-F1
#
_cell.length_a   1.000
_cell.length_b   1.000
_cell.length_c   1.000
_cell.angle_alpha   90.00
_cell.angle_beta   90.00
_cell.angle_gamma   90.00
#
_symmetry.space_group_name_H-M   'P 1'
#
loop_
_entity.id
_entity.type
_entity.pdbx_description
1 polymer ?
#
loop_
_entity_poly.entity_id
_entity_poly.type
_entity_poly.pdbx_seq_one_letter_code
_entity_poly.pdbx_strand_id
1 'polypeptide(L)'
;MGDPERPEAARPEEDEQLSSDTKESVVKSSEEPLLRKSSRRFVIFPIQYPDIWKMYKQAQASFWTAEEVDLSKDLPHWNKLKSDEKHFISHVLAFFAASDGIVNENLVRFLFYCCSYFVLEWRC
;
A
#
# COMPACT_ATOMS: atom_id res chain seq x y z
N MET A 1 -63.15 33.72 -13.03
CA MET A 1 -61.81 33.42 -13.60
C MET A 1 -60.81 34.07 -12.66
N GLY A 2 -59.98 33.39 -11.89
CA GLY A 2 -59.76 31.97 -11.68
C GLY A 2 -58.83 31.87 -10.46
N ASP A 3 -59.26 31.03 -9.53
CA ASP A 3 -58.59 30.31 -8.44
C ASP A 3 -57.69 30.97 -7.38
N PRO A 4 -57.73 30.42 -6.14
CA PRO A 4 -57.13 30.95 -4.92
C PRO A 4 -55.81 30.25 -4.54
N GLU A 5 -55.09 30.84 -3.57
CA GLU A 5 -53.98 30.31 -2.76
C GLU A 5 -52.94 29.35 -3.40
N ARG A 6 -51.67 29.77 -3.37
CA ARG A 6 -50.58 28.82 -3.07
C ARG A 6 -49.53 29.48 -2.17
N PRO A 7 -49.30 28.96 -0.95
CA PRO A 7 -48.20 29.41 -0.12
C PRO A 7 -46.87 29.01 -0.76
N GLU A 8 -45.91 29.90 -0.66
CA GLU A 8 -44.54 29.76 -1.14
C GLU A 8 -43.97 28.43 -0.62
N ALA A 9 -43.75 27.49 -1.54
CA ALA A 9 -43.20 26.19 -1.23
C ALA A 9 -41.81 26.41 -0.63
N ALA A 10 -41.68 26.14 0.68
CA ALA A 10 -40.41 26.00 1.35
C ALA A 10 -39.54 25.04 0.52
N ARG A 11 -38.40 25.56 0.07
CA ARG A 11 -37.34 24.78 -0.58
C ARG A 11 -36.98 23.63 0.36
N PRO A 12 -36.98 22.36 -0.07
CA PRO A 12 -36.44 21.30 0.74
C PRO A 12 -34.95 21.58 0.96
N GLU A 13 -34.54 21.70 2.21
CA GLU A 13 -33.12 21.64 2.58
C GLU A 13 -32.68 20.17 2.53
N GLU A 14 -32.20 19.75 1.37
CA GLU A 14 -31.37 18.56 1.13
C GLU A 14 -29.95 19.16 0.89
N ASP A 15 -28.86 18.90 1.60
CA ASP A 15 -28.39 17.73 2.35
C ASP A 15 -27.53 18.18 3.56
N GLU A 16 -28.00 17.94 4.79
CA GLU A 16 -27.13 17.80 5.97
C GLU A 16 -26.96 16.31 6.31
N GLN A 17 -26.42 15.53 5.36
CA GLN A 17 -25.94 14.17 5.62
C GLN A 17 -24.56 13.96 4.99
N LEU A 18 -23.58 14.76 5.42
CA LEU A 18 -22.17 14.47 5.21
C LEU A 18 -21.34 14.92 6.42
N SER A 19 -21.54 14.28 7.59
CA SER A 19 -20.65 14.56 8.73
C SER A 19 -20.40 13.43 9.73
N SER A 20 -20.98 12.24 9.56
CA SER A 20 -20.73 11.11 10.47
C SER A 20 -19.53 10.24 10.07
N ASP A 21 -19.34 9.95 8.78
CA ASP A 21 -18.27 9.04 8.33
C ASP A 21 -16.86 9.66 8.40
N THR A 22 -16.74 10.97 8.28
CA THR A 22 -15.44 11.65 8.29
C THR A 22 -14.89 11.85 9.70
N LYS A 23 -15.74 11.85 10.75
CA LYS A 23 -15.29 12.09 12.13
C LYS A 23 -14.80 10.81 12.82
N GLU A 24 -15.35 9.66 12.49
CA GLU A 24 -15.00 8.39 13.14
C GLU A 24 -13.62 7.87 12.69
N SER A 25 -13.26 8.05 11.41
CA SER A 25 -11.96 7.66 10.86
C SER A 25 -10.78 8.50 11.39
N VAL A 26 -11.02 9.77 11.72
CA VAL A 26 -9.96 10.68 12.23
C VAL A 26 -9.60 10.38 13.68
N VAL A 27 -10.58 10.05 14.53
CA VAL A 27 -10.35 9.77 15.97
C VAL A 27 -9.55 8.48 16.17
N LYS A 28 -9.80 7.44 15.38
CA LYS A 28 -9.17 6.12 15.53
C LYS A 28 -7.65 6.12 15.25
N SER A 29 -7.19 6.99 14.35
CA SER A 29 -5.76 7.15 14.02
C SER A 29 -4.90 7.63 15.19
N SER A 30 -5.50 8.27 16.19
CA SER A 30 -4.77 8.85 17.33
C SER A 30 -4.43 7.85 18.44
N GLU A 31 -5.14 6.71 18.47
CA GLU A 31 -4.97 5.65 19.47
C GLU A 31 -3.91 4.63 19.04
N GLU A 32 -3.74 4.42 17.73
CA GLU A 32 -2.74 3.50 17.19
C GLU A 32 -1.34 4.14 17.20
N PRO A 33 -0.38 3.61 17.98
CA PRO A 33 0.95 4.20 18.10
C PRO A 33 1.71 4.32 16.77
N LEU A 34 1.39 3.44 15.80
CA LEU A 34 1.96 3.41 14.46
C LEU A 34 1.38 4.49 13.53
N LEU A 35 0.16 4.96 13.81
CA LEU A 35 -0.56 5.97 13.03
C LEU A 35 -0.67 7.31 13.78
N ARG A 36 0.07 7.49 14.89
CA ARG A 36 0.16 8.75 15.65
C ARG A 36 1.33 9.66 15.24
N LYS A 37 1.05 10.89 14.78
CA LYS A 37 2.06 11.79 14.20
C LYS A 37 3.15 12.05 15.23
N SER A 38 4.39 11.64 14.95
CA SER A 38 5.52 11.80 15.86
C SER A 38 6.50 12.83 15.30
N SER A 39 6.56 13.99 15.97
CA SER A 39 7.13 15.20 15.37
C SER A 39 8.65 15.38 15.55
N ARG A 40 9.39 14.43 16.14
CA ARG A 40 10.71 14.77 16.75
C ARG A 40 11.80 13.71 16.72
N ARG A 41 11.73 12.67 15.87
CA ARG A 41 12.83 11.70 15.77
C ARG A 41 13.46 11.76 14.38
N PHE A 42 14.71 12.23 14.31
CA PHE A 42 15.51 12.27 13.08
C PHE A 42 16.63 11.23 13.05
N VAL A 43 16.92 10.63 14.21
CA VAL A 43 17.94 9.58 14.37
C VAL A 43 17.27 8.26 14.75
N ILE A 44 17.77 7.16 14.22
CA ILE A 44 17.16 5.84 14.43
C ILE A 44 17.39 5.31 15.85
N PHE A 45 18.50 5.68 16.47
CA PHE A 45 18.83 5.28 17.84
C PHE A 45 18.30 6.27 18.87
N PRO A 46 17.80 5.79 20.03
CA PRO A 46 17.67 4.38 20.44
C PRO A 46 16.43 3.68 19.82
N ILE A 47 16.59 2.38 19.52
CA ILE A 47 15.55 1.52 18.93
C ILE A 47 14.39 1.35 19.90
N GLN A 48 13.15 1.57 19.46
CA GLN A 48 11.92 1.44 20.27
C GLN A 48 11.18 0.14 19.98
N TYR A 49 11.18 -0.31 18.72
CA TYR A 49 10.56 -1.56 18.30
C TYR A 49 11.63 -2.56 17.83
N PRO A 50 12.21 -3.36 18.75
CA PRO A 50 13.30 -4.28 18.43
C PRO A 50 12.85 -5.45 17.55
N ASP A 51 11.58 -5.81 17.57
CA ASP A 51 10.94 -6.81 16.71
C ASP A 51 10.90 -6.38 15.24
N ILE A 52 10.46 -5.15 14.98
CA ILE A 52 10.45 -4.56 13.62
C ILE A 52 11.89 -4.39 13.12
N TRP A 53 12.79 -3.90 13.97
CA TRP A 53 14.20 -3.80 13.63
C TRP A 53 14.84 -5.15 13.29
N LYS A 54 14.46 -6.22 14.00
CA LYS A 54 14.90 -7.59 13.68
C LYS A 54 14.41 -8.04 12.31
N MET A 55 13.16 -7.75 11.94
CA MET A 55 12.62 -8.07 10.61
C MET A 55 13.37 -7.31 9.51
N TYR A 56 13.64 -6.02 9.71
CA TYR A 56 14.50 -5.25 8.81
C TYR A 56 15.88 -5.88 8.64
N LYS A 57 16.53 -6.26 9.75
CA LYS A 57 17.85 -6.90 9.70
C LYS A 57 17.83 -8.26 9.01
N GLN A 58 16.75 -9.02 9.15
CA GLN A 58 16.56 -10.28 8.43
C GLN A 58 16.38 -10.04 6.92
N ALA A 59 15.63 -9.02 6.52
CA ALA A 59 15.48 -8.62 5.12
C ALA A 59 16.82 -8.14 4.54
N GLN A 60 17.56 -7.30 5.28
CA GLN A 60 18.91 -6.85 4.90
C GLN A 60 19.90 -8.02 4.73
N ALA A 61 19.80 -9.05 5.56
CA ALA A 61 20.63 -10.25 5.45
C ALA A 61 20.23 -11.15 4.25
N SER A 62 19.05 -10.92 3.67
CA SER A 62 18.51 -11.67 2.53
C SER A 62 18.64 -10.89 1.21
N PHE A 63 19.58 -9.95 1.15
CA PHE A 63 19.85 -9.17 -0.05
C PHE A 63 20.56 -10.02 -1.10
N TRP A 64 20.02 -10.02 -2.31
CA TRP A 64 20.59 -10.65 -3.49
C TRP A 64 20.37 -9.74 -4.70
N THR A 65 21.26 -9.79 -5.69
CA THR A 65 21.09 -9.05 -6.95
C THR A 65 20.73 -9.98 -8.10
N ALA A 66 20.10 -9.44 -9.15
CA ALA A 66 19.65 -10.23 -10.30
C ALA A 66 20.81 -10.94 -11.03
N GLU A 67 22.01 -10.36 -10.98
CA GLU A 67 23.24 -10.92 -11.56
C GLU A 67 23.73 -12.17 -10.82
N GLU A 68 23.26 -12.42 -9.59
CA GLU A 68 23.58 -13.65 -8.84
C GLU A 68 22.85 -14.88 -9.41
N VAL A 69 21.84 -14.69 -10.27
CA VAL A 69 21.08 -15.77 -10.90
C VAL A 69 21.65 -16.09 -12.28
N ASP A 70 22.30 -17.27 -12.43
CA ASP A 70 22.84 -17.75 -13.70
C ASP A 70 21.73 -18.33 -14.61
N LEU A 71 21.34 -17.56 -15.64
CA LEU A 71 20.35 -17.97 -16.64
C LEU A 71 20.97 -18.61 -17.90
N SER A 72 22.29 -18.82 -17.95
CA SER A 72 22.99 -19.27 -19.17
C SER A 72 22.52 -20.65 -19.66
N LYS A 73 22.07 -21.50 -18.74
CA LYS A 73 21.62 -22.87 -19.01
C LYS A 73 20.13 -22.97 -19.31
N ASP A 74 19.36 -21.92 -19.08
CA ASP A 74 17.90 -22.00 -19.15
C ASP A 74 17.38 -22.02 -20.59
N LEU A 75 18.06 -21.35 -21.53
CA LEU A 75 17.71 -21.34 -22.95
C LEU A 75 17.63 -22.73 -23.60
N PRO A 76 18.61 -23.64 -23.45
CA PRO A 76 18.51 -24.98 -24.00
C PRO A 76 17.44 -25.84 -23.32
N HIS A 77 17.14 -25.60 -22.03
CA HIS A 77 16.03 -26.27 -21.35
C HIS A 77 14.68 -25.75 -21.85
N TRP A 78 14.55 -24.44 -22.03
CA TRP A 78 13.38 -23.79 -22.60
C TRP A 78 13.04 -24.41 -23.96
N ASN A 79 14.02 -24.56 -24.85
CA ASN A 79 13.78 -25.11 -26.19
C ASN A 79 13.27 -26.55 -26.20
N LYS A 80 13.60 -27.36 -25.18
CA LYS A 80 13.15 -28.76 -25.05
C LYS A 80 11.73 -28.92 -24.51
N LEU A 81 11.13 -27.87 -23.92
CA LEU A 81 9.78 -27.92 -23.35
C LEU A 81 8.70 -27.98 -24.44
N LYS A 82 7.56 -28.57 -24.08
CA LYS A 82 6.37 -28.61 -24.93
C LYS A 82 5.75 -27.22 -25.07
N SER A 83 4.96 -27.01 -26.12
CA SER A 83 4.29 -25.73 -26.36
C SER A 83 3.36 -25.32 -25.20
N ASP A 84 2.64 -26.28 -24.62
CA ASP A 84 1.72 -26.02 -23.50
C ASP A 84 2.47 -25.59 -22.22
N GLU A 85 3.60 -26.23 -21.94
CA GLU A 85 4.47 -25.90 -20.80
C GLU A 85 5.07 -24.51 -20.94
N LYS A 86 5.55 -24.16 -22.15
CA LYS A 86 6.02 -22.80 -22.46
C LYS A 86 4.92 -21.76 -22.27
N HIS A 87 3.73 -22.03 -22.80
CA HIS A 87 2.59 -21.13 -22.68
C HIS A 87 2.21 -20.88 -21.22
N PHE A 88 2.20 -21.93 -20.40
CA PHE A 88 1.97 -21.84 -18.97
C PHE A 88 3.03 -20.99 -18.26
N ILE A 89 4.32 -21.29 -18.46
CA ILE A 89 5.41 -20.57 -17.80
C ILE A 89 5.44 -19.10 -18.23
N SER A 90 5.23 -18.80 -19.52
CA SER A 90 5.14 -17.41 -20.01
C SER A 90 4.00 -16.63 -19.38
N HIS A 91 2.82 -17.23 -19.17
CA HIS A 91 1.70 -16.57 -18.50
C HIS A 91 2.00 -16.28 -17.02
N VAL A 92 2.63 -17.23 -16.33
CA VAL A 92 3.03 -17.05 -14.92
C VAL A 92 4.07 -15.93 -14.80
N LEU A 93 5.08 -15.90 -15.67
CA LEU A 93 6.08 -14.83 -15.70
C LEU A 93 5.45 -13.46 -15.99
N ALA A 94 4.51 -13.39 -16.93
CA ALA A 94 3.79 -12.15 -17.24
C ALA A 94 2.94 -11.66 -16.07
N PHE A 95 2.31 -12.57 -15.32
CA PHE A 95 1.56 -12.24 -14.10
C PHE A 95 2.48 -11.65 -13.03
N PHE A 96 3.62 -12.28 -12.74
CA PHE A 96 4.57 -11.77 -11.75
C PHE A 96 5.12 -10.39 -12.13
N ALA A 97 5.54 -10.23 -13.40
CA ALA A 97 6.03 -8.96 -13.91
C ALA A 97 5.03 -7.80 -13.74
N ALA A 98 3.72 -8.07 -13.84
CA ALA A 98 2.68 -7.09 -13.59
C ALA A 98 2.39 -6.90 -12.09
N SER A 99 2.32 -7.99 -11.32
CA SER A 99 1.94 -7.93 -9.90
C SER A 99 2.97 -7.21 -9.04
N ASP A 100 4.26 -7.37 -9.33
CA ASP A 100 5.34 -6.71 -8.56
C ASP A 100 5.22 -5.18 -8.62
N GLY A 101 4.77 -4.64 -9.76
CA GLY A 101 4.51 -3.21 -9.92
C GLY A 101 3.34 -2.71 -9.06
N ILE A 102 2.26 -3.47 -8.98
CA ILE A 102 1.07 -3.11 -8.18
C ILE A 102 1.41 -3.12 -6.69
N VAL A 103 2.14 -4.14 -6.23
CA VAL A 103 2.59 -4.21 -4.83
C VAL A 103 3.52 -3.05 -4.51
N ASN A 104 4.47 -2.73 -5.39
CA ASN A 104 5.38 -1.61 -5.17
C ASN A 104 4.65 -0.25 -5.13
N GLU A 105 3.65 -0.03 -6.00
CA GLU A 105 2.82 1.18 -5.91
C GLU A 105 2.12 1.25 -4.55
N ASN A 106 1.55 0.14 -4.07
CA ASN A 106 0.88 0.11 -2.79
C ASN A 106 1.83 0.41 -1.61
N LEU A 107 3.02 -0.19 -1.61
CA LEU A 107 4.03 0.05 -0.58
C LEU A 107 4.45 1.53 -0.56
N VAL A 108 4.78 2.10 -1.72
CA VAL A 108 5.17 3.51 -1.83
C VAL A 108 4.02 4.42 -1.43
N ARG A 109 2.83 4.23 -2.03
CA ARG A 109 1.70 5.14 -1.92
C ARG A 109 1.01 5.12 -0.57
N PHE A 110 0.81 3.93 0.00
CA PHE A 110 0.05 3.78 1.24
C PHE A 110 0.96 3.59 2.44
N LEU A 111 2.01 2.77 2.36
CA LEU A 111 2.89 2.58 3.52
C LEU A 111 3.88 3.74 3.68
N PHE A 112 4.60 4.14 2.64
CA PHE A 112 5.62 5.19 2.80
C PHE A 112 5.02 6.60 2.98
N TYR A 113 3.95 6.98 2.28
CA TYR A 113 3.33 8.30 2.50
C TYR A 113 2.54 8.37 3.81
N CYS A 114 1.84 7.29 4.21
CA CYS A 114 1.14 7.29 5.50
C CYS A 114 2.15 7.29 6.65
N CYS A 115 3.21 6.48 6.59
CA CYS A 115 4.15 6.30 7.69
C CYS A 115 5.30 7.33 7.74
N SER A 116 5.41 8.24 6.75
CA SER A 116 6.50 9.23 6.62
C SER A 116 6.70 10.15 7.82
N TYR A 117 5.73 10.20 8.74
CA TYR A 117 5.74 11.06 9.93
C TYR A 117 5.59 10.32 11.28
N PHE A 118 5.71 9.00 11.29
CA PHE A 118 5.19 8.21 12.43
C PHE A 118 6.28 7.40 13.15
N VAL A 119 6.92 6.41 12.50
CA VAL A 119 7.95 5.55 13.13
C VAL A 119 9.13 5.29 12.19
N LEU A 120 10.37 5.60 12.61
CA LEU A 120 11.54 5.51 11.72
C LEU A 120 11.94 4.07 11.37
N GLU A 121 11.77 3.12 12.28
CA GLU A 121 12.13 1.72 12.04
C GLU A 121 11.32 1.06 10.93
N TRP A 122 10.11 1.56 10.66
CA TRP A 122 9.25 1.09 9.55
C TRP A 122 9.63 1.68 8.19
N ARG A 123 10.51 2.70 8.16
CA ARG A 123 11.04 3.23 6.91
C ARG A 123 12.23 2.41 6.40
N CYS A 124 12.78 1.54 7.25
CA CYS A 124 13.91 0.67 6.94
C CYS A 124 13.41 -0.68 6.43
#